data_AF-A0A7V5YRC5-F1
#
_entry.id   AF-A0A7V5YRC5-F1
#
_cell.length_a   1.000
_cell.length_b   1.000
_cell.length_c   1.000
_cell.angle_alpha   90.00
_cell.angle_beta   90.00
_cell.angle_gamma   90.00
#
_symmetry.space_group_name_H-M   'P 1'
#
loop_
_entity.id
_entity.type
_entity.pdbx_description
1 polymer ?
#
loop_
_entity_poly.entity_id
_entity_poly.type
_entity_poly.pdbx_seq_one_letter_code
_entity_poly.pdbx_strand_id
1 'polypeptide(L)'
;MTVEQRLQQMLRELLDDDTVELGDDTVAQDVPGWDSYVHINLMYRIEQELGVPLPGNKIFEFKNFGELKRYVIEHLSARRTELS
;
A
#
# COMPACT_ATOMS: atom_id res chain seq x y z
N MET A 1 -4.12 14.75 3.88
CA MET A 1 -3.26 13.63 3.46
C MET A 1 -4.09 12.68 2.64
N THR A 2 -3.64 12.34 1.41
CA THR A 2 -4.31 11.36 0.56
C THR A 2 -3.88 9.93 0.92
N VAL A 3 -4.62 8.91 0.45
CA VAL A 3 -4.22 7.50 0.62
C VAL A 3 -2.84 7.26 0.00
N GLU A 4 -2.61 7.81 -1.20
CA GLU A 4 -1.33 7.76 -1.90
C GLU A 4 -0.16 8.23 -1.03
N GLN A 5 -0.27 9.44 -0.47
CA GLN A 5 0.75 10.02 0.40
C GLN A 5 1.00 9.14 1.62
N ARG A 6 -0.04 8.50 2.17
CA ARG A 6 0.11 7.63 3.33
C ARG A 6 0.82 6.32 2.98
N LEU A 7 0.45 5.68 1.88
CA LEU A 7 1.10 4.46 1.42
C LEU A 7 2.57 4.71 1.04
N GLN A 8 2.84 5.82 0.36
CA GLN A 8 4.20 6.23 0.03
C GLN A 8 5.03 6.47 1.29
N GLN A 9 4.48 7.16 2.29
CA GLN A 9 5.16 7.35 3.57
C GLN A 9 5.49 6.02 4.25
N MET A 10 4.56 5.06 4.29
CA MET A 10 4.81 3.74 4.88
C MET A 10 5.98 3.03 4.18
N LEU A 11 6.06 3.12 2.85
CA LEU A 11 7.16 2.52 2.10
C LEU A 11 8.50 3.24 2.38
N ARG A 12 8.51 4.58 2.42
CA ARG A 12 9.69 5.37 2.77
C ARG A 12 10.24 4.98 4.15
N GLU A 13 9.35 4.83 5.13
CA GLU A 13 9.71 4.41 6.49
C GLU A 13 10.26 2.98 6.56
N LEU A 14 9.80 2.08 5.67
CA LEU A 14 10.32 0.70 5.59
C LEU A 14 11.69 0.63 4.90
N LEU A 15 11.95 1.53 3.95
CA LEU A 15 13.19 1.59 3.18
C LEU A 15 14.25 2.51 3.79
N ASP A 16 13.88 3.35 4.76
CA ASP A 16 14.69 4.47 5.26
C ASP A 16 15.15 5.40 4.12
N ASP A 17 14.23 5.65 3.16
CA ASP A 17 14.50 6.43 1.95
C ASP A 17 13.35 7.40 1.65
N ASP A 18 13.57 8.69 1.95
CA ASP A 18 12.60 9.76 1.71
C ASP A 18 12.45 10.18 0.24
N THR A 19 13.32 9.68 -0.64
CA THR A 19 13.32 10.03 -2.08
C THR A 19 12.35 9.19 -2.90
N VAL A 20 11.78 8.12 -2.33
CA VAL A 20 10.84 7.23 -3.03
C VAL A 20 9.58 7.99 -3.45
N GLU A 21 9.28 7.96 -4.75
CA GLU A 21 8.04 8.50 -5.33
C GLU A 21 7.29 7.38 -6.03
N LEU A 22 6.00 7.23 -5.70
CA LEU A 22 5.14 6.17 -6.23
C LEU A 22 4.10 6.75 -7.18
N GLY A 23 4.09 6.23 -8.41
CA GLY A 23 3.05 6.46 -9.40
C GLY A 23 2.15 5.23 -9.56
N ASP A 24 1.05 5.38 -10.31
CA ASP A 24 0.08 4.30 -10.50
C ASP A 24 0.69 3.06 -11.19
N ASP A 25 1.67 3.27 -12.06
CA ASP A 25 2.34 2.19 -12.78
C ASP A 25 3.59 1.65 -12.06
N THR A 26 3.99 2.23 -10.92
CA THR A 26 5.18 1.81 -10.17
C THR A 26 5.02 0.37 -9.68
N VAL A 27 6.00 -0.47 -10.00
CA VAL A 27 6.13 -1.82 -9.48
C VAL A 27 7.29 -1.93 -8.50
N ALA A 28 7.33 -2.99 -7.68
CA ALA A 28 8.42 -3.19 -6.71
C ALA A 28 9.81 -3.19 -7.36
N GLN A 29 9.92 -3.67 -8.61
CA GLN A 29 11.19 -3.69 -9.35
C GLN A 29 11.72 -2.30 -9.72
N ASP A 30 10.86 -1.28 -9.75
CA ASP A 30 11.26 0.09 -10.07
C ASP A 30 11.85 0.82 -8.86
N VAL A 31 11.66 0.29 -7.65
CA VAL A 31 12.05 0.94 -6.39
C VAL A 31 13.22 0.18 -5.76
N PRO A 32 14.40 0.81 -5.65
CA PRO A 32 15.55 0.23 -4.97
C PRO A 32 15.21 -0.22 -3.55
N GLY A 33 15.59 -1.44 -3.20
CA GLY A 33 15.35 -2.01 -1.86
C GLY A 33 13.94 -2.56 -1.64
N TRP A 34 12.98 -2.36 -2.56
CA TRP A 34 11.66 -2.96 -2.44
C TRP A 34 11.69 -4.45 -2.86
N ASP A 35 12.01 -5.31 -1.89
CA ASP A 35 11.98 -6.76 -2.04
C ASP A 35 10.71 -7.41 -1.45
N SER A 36 10.66 -8.74 -1.39
CA SER A 36 9.52 -9.47 -0.82
C SER A 36 9.33 -9.20 0.68
N TYR A 37 10.40 -8.93 1.43
CA TYR A 37 10.32 -8.63 2.86
C TYR A 37 9.68 -7.25 3.09
N VAL A 38 10.14 -6.24 2.35
CA VAL A 38 9.54 -4.90 2.36
C VAL A 38 8.08 -4.96 1.90
N HIS A 39 7.78 -5.73 0.84
CA HIS A 39 6.42 -5.88 0.34
C HIS A 39 5.47 -6.47 1.39
N ILE A 40 5.85 -7.57 2.04
CA ILE A 40 5.03 -8.22 3.08
C ILE A 40 4.81 -7.26 4.26
N ASN A 41 5.86 -6.56 4.71
CA ASN A 41 5.75 -5.59 5.80
C ASN A 41 4.88 -4.39 5.43
N LEU A 42 4.94 -3.91 4.19
CA LEU A 42 4.06 -2.86 3.70
C LEU A 42 2.59 -3.31 3.77
N MET A 43 2.27 -4.53 3.31
CA MET A 43 0.90 -5.05 3.38
C MET A 43 0.40 -5.16 4.82
N TYR A 44 1.24 -5.66 5.72
CA TYR A 44 0.91 -5.74 7.14
C TYR A 44 0.66 -4.35 7.75
N ARG A 45 1.50 -3.35 7.42
CA ARG A 45 1.32 -1.97 7.89
C ARG A 45 0.02 -1.35 7.40
N ILE A 46 -0.32 -1.57 6.13
CA ILE A 46 -1.58 -1.10 5.54
C ILE A 46 -2.77 -1.69 6.31
N GLU A 47 -2.72 -2.99 6.59
CA GLU A 47 -3.78 -3.67 7.35
C GLU A 47 -3.93 -3.10 8.77
N GLN A 48 -2.82 -2.92 9.49
CA GLN A 48 -2.85 -2.42 10.87
C GLN A 48 -3.24 -0.93 10.97
N GLU A 49 -2.72 -0.08 10.09
CA GLU A 49 -2.93 1.37 10.18
C GLU A 49 -4.23 1.83 9.54
N LEU A 50 -4.65 1.19 8.44
CA LEU A 50 -5.86 1.58 7.71
C LEU A 50 -7.04 0.66 8.04
N GLY A 51 -6.82 -0.49 8.69
CA GLY A 51 -7.85 -1.49 8.94
C GLY A 51 -8.42 -2.09 7.65
N VAL A 52 -7.60 -2.20 6.61
CA VAL A 52 -7.98 -2.81 5.33
C VAL A 52 -7.52 -4.26 5.33
N PRO A 53 -8.43 -5.24 5.24
CA PRO A 53 -8.04 -6.65 5.27
C PRO A 53 -7.21 -7.01 4.04
N LEU A 54 -6.02 -7.58 4.25
CA LEU A 54 -5.11 -7.98 3.18
C LEU A 54 -4.68 -9.45 3.38
N PRO A 55 -5.53 -10.42 3.02
CA PRO A 55 -5.20 -11.81 3.20
C PRO A 55 -4.02 -12.22 2.31
N GLY A 56 -3.23 -13.20 2.76
CA GLY A 56 -1.95 -13.57 2.14
C GLY A 56 -2.03 -14.07 0.69
N ASN A 57 -3.20 -14.38 0.15
CA ASN A 57 -3.39 -14.62 -1.28
C ASN A 57 -3.49 -13.31 -2.07
N LYS A 58 -4.15 -12.28 -1.50
CA LYS A 58 -4.37 -10.98 -2.11
C LYS A 58 -3.09 -10.16 -2.26
N ILE A 59 -2.16 -10.30 -1.31
CA ILE A 59 -0.91 -9.52 -1.29
C ILE A 59 -0.05 -9.71 -2.55
N PHE A 60 -0.21 -10.82 -3.28
CA PHE A 60 0.53 -11.11 -4.51
C PHE A 60 -0.29 -10.84 -5.79
N GLU A 61 -1.55 -10.42 -5.67
CA GLU A 61 -2.43 -10.18 -6.83
C GLU A 61 -2.26 -8.78 -7.42
N PHE A 62 -1.78 -7.82 -6.62
CA PHE A 62 -1.59 -6.43 -7.07
C PHE A 62 -0.38 -6.33 -8.00
N LYS A 63 -0.62 -5.91 -9.25
CA LYS A 63 0.42 -5.80 -10.27
C LYS A 63 1.30 -4.56 -10.11
N ASN A 64 0.70 -3.48 -9.64
CA ASN A 64 1.35 -2.19 -9.45
C ASN A 64 0.74 -1.44 -8.26
N PHE A 65 1.38 -0.34 -7.90
CA PHE A 65 0.95 0.49 -6.80
C PHE A 65 -0.46 1.08 -7.01
N GLY A 66 -0.85 1.40 -8.25
CA GLY A 66 -2.17 1.92 -8.57
C GLY A 66 -3.31 0.93 -8.30
N GLU A 67 -3.11 -0.37 -8.53
CA GLU A 67 -4.07 -1.42 -8.15
C GLU A 67 -4.23 -1.53 -6.63
N LEU A 68 -3.11 -1.56 -5.88
CA LEU A 68 -3.13 -1.56 -4.41
C LEU A 68 -3.83 -0.31 -3.86
N LYS A 69 -3.48 0.87 -4.37
CA LYS A 69 -4.07 2.16 -3.98
C LYS A 69 -5.59 2.15 -4.16
N ARG A 70 -6.07 1.69 -5.32
CA ARG A 70 -7.52 1.59 -5.61
C ARG A 70 -8.22 0.65 -4.64
N TYR A 71 -7.65 -0.53 -4.38
CA TYR A 71 -8.20 -1.48 -3.43
C TYR A 71 -8.39 -0.87 -2.03
N VAL A 72 -7.37 -0.16 -1.53
CA VAL A 72 -7.42 0.53 -0.22
C VAL A 72 -8.49 1.63 -0.22
N ILE A 73 -8.57 2.45 -1.26
CA ILE A 73 -9.57 3.53 -1.37
C ILE A 73 -11.00 2.99 -1.36
N GLU A 74 -11.25 1.91 -2.11
CA GLU A 74 -12.57 1.26 -2.18
C GLU A 74 -13.00 0.75 -0.80
N HIS A 75 -12.10 0.08 -0.07
CA HIS A 75 -12.40 -0.47 1.25
C HIS A 75 -12.65 0.63 2.29
N LEU A 76 -11.85 1.70 2.28
CA LEU A 76 -12.05 2.84 3.18
C LEU A 76 -13.37 3.58 2.88
N SER A 77 -13.77 3.64 1.61
CA SER A 77 -15.02 4.27 1.20
C SER A 77 -16.24 3.44 1.62
N ALA A 78 -16.18 2.11 1.46
CA ALA A 78 -17.24 1.19 1.87
C ALA A 78 -17.49 1.24 3.39
N ARG A 79 -16.41 1.24 4.19
CA ARG A 79 -16.48 1.30 5.67
C ARG A 79 -17.19 2.53 6.21
N ARG A 80 -17.11 3.66 5.52
CA ARG A 80 -17.79 4.91 5.95
C ARG A 80 -19.31 4.83 5.77
N THR A 81 -19.78 4.07 4.80
CA THR A 81 -21.21 3.92 4.50
C THR A 81 -21.90 2.98 5.48
N GLU A 82 -21.20 1.99 6.03
CA GLU A 82 -21.75 1.03 7.01
C GLU A 82 -21.85 1.59 8.45
N LEU A 83 -21.14 2.68 8.74
CA LEU A 83 -21.14 3.36 10.04
C LEU A 83 -22.07 4.59 10.06
N SER A 84 -22.87 4.81 9.01
CA SER A 84 -23.84 5.90 8.87
C SER A 84 -25.27 5.38 8.99
#